data_AF-A0A4Q3XEB5-F1
#
_entry.id   AF-A0A4Q3XEB5-F1
#
_cell.length_a   1.000
_cell.length_b   1.000
_cell.length_c   1.000
_cell.angle_alpha   90.00
_cell.angle_beta   90.00
_cell.angle_gamma   90.00
#
_symmetry.space_group_name_H-M   'P 1'
#
loop_
_entity.id
_entity.type
_entity.pdbx_description
1 polymer ?
#
loop_
_entity_poly.entity_id
_entity_poly.type
_entity_poly.pdbx_seq_one_letter_code
_entity_poly.pdbx_strand_id
1 'polypeptide(L)' 'MDAGMRKDLPAGVTRPLAGGLYDPTREHDACGVGFIVNLKNKPSQRIVQNGLSILENLEHRGA' A
#
# COMPACT_ATOMS: atom_id res chain seq x y z
N MET A 1 -11.87 -21.80 -24.18
CA MET A 1 -12.29 -22.03 -22.79
C MET A 1 -11.23 -22.89 -22.14
N ASP A 2 -10.12 -22.29 -21.73
CA ASP A 2 -9.17 -22.96 -20.84
C ASP A 2 -8.53 -21.88 -19.97
N ALA A 3 -9.17 -21.59 -18.84
CA ALA A 3 -8.62 -20.73 -17.82
C ALA A 3 -7.61 -21.56 -17.04
N GLY A 4 -6.36 -21.54 -17.50
CA GLY A 4 -5.24 -22.18 -16.82
C GLY A 4 -5.11 -21.66 -15.39
N MET A 5 -5.66 -22.43 -14.45
CA MET A 5 -5.59 -22.20 -13.02
C MET A 5 -4.12 -22.29 -12.60
N ARG A 6 -3.50 -21.15 -12.30
CA ARG A 6 -2.14 -21.09 -11.74
C ARG A 6 -2.16 -21.75 -10.36
N LYS A 7 -1.59 -22.96 -10.27
CA LYS A 7 -1.61 -23.85 -9.08
C LYS A 7 -0.71 -23.37 -7.94
N ASP A 8 -0.04 -22.24 -8.09
CA ASP A 8 0.97 -21.70 -7.20
C ASP A 8 0.49 -20.57 -6.26
N LEU A 9 -0.80 -20.16 -6.33
CA LEU A 9 -1.32 -19.08 -5.50
C LEU A 9 -2.00 -19.61 -4.21
N PRO A 10 -1.64 -19.14 -3.00
CA PRO A 10 -2.25 -19.60 -1.75
C PRO A 10 -3.74 -19.26 -1.69
N ALA A 11 -4.54 -20.20 -1.17
CA ALA A 11 -5.99 -20.07 -1.04
C ALA A 11 -6.34 -18.89 -0.11
N GLY A 12 -6.78 -17.77 -0.68
CA GLY A 12 -7.24 -16.60 0.07
C GLY A 12 -7.05 -15.25 -0.62
N VAL A 13 -6.20 -15.14 -1.63
CA VAL A 13 -5.99 -13.89 -2.39
C VAL A 13 -6.30 -14.13 -3.86
N THR A 14 -7.53 -13.85 -4.29
CA THR A 14 -7.89 -13.86 -5.72
C THR A 14 -7.78 -12.44 -6.28
N ARG A 15 -6.65 -12.15 -6.94
CA ARG A 15 -6.58 -10.98 -7.84
C ARG A 15 -7.56 -11.19 -9.01
N PRO A 16 -8.20 -10.14 -9.54
CA PRO A 16 -9.09 -10.28 -10.68
C PRO A 16 -8.35 -10.88 -11.89
N LEU A 17 -9.08 -11.64 -12.72
CA LEU A 17 -8.56 -12.04 -14.02
C LEU A 17 -8.48 -10.81 -14.95
N ALA A 18 -7.59 -10.85 -15.93
CA ALA A 18 -7.50 -9.81 -16.95
C ALA A 18 -8.87 -9.63 -17.66
N GLY A 19 -9.29 -8.38 -17.84
CA GLY A 19 -10.59 -8.05 -18.45
C GLY A 19 -10.72 -6.57 -18.77
N GLY A 20 -11.24 -6.23 -19.95
CA GLY A 20 -11.26 -4.83 -20.42
C GLY A 20 -9.84 -4.26 -20.54
N LEU A 21 -9.60 -3.08 -19.95
CA LEU A 21 -8.27 -2.43 -19.89
C LEU A 21 -7.41 -2.90 -18.69
N TYR A 22 -7.92 -3.78 -17.83
CA TYR A 22 -7.20 -4.27 -16.66
C TYR A 22 -6.21 -5.39 -17.02
N ASP A 23 -4.93 -5.20 -16.70
CA ASP A 23 -3.86 -6.17 -16.83
C ASP A 23 -3.24 -6.46 -15.44
N PRO A 24 -3.48 -7.66 -14.85
CA PRO A 24 -2.97 -8.01 -13.52
C PRO A 24 -1.44 -7.99 -13.41
N THR A 25 -0.71 -8.03 -14.52
CA THR A 25 0.76 -7.99 -14.54
C THR A 25 1.33 -6.57 -14.36
N ARG A 26 0.49 -5.54 -14.54
CA ARG A 26 0.82 -4.12 -14.34
C ARG A 26 0.31 -3.57 -13.01
N GLU A 27 -0.35 -4.42 -12.22
CA GLU A 27 -0.84 -4.09 -10.88
C GLU A 27 0.33 -4.09 -9.88
N HIS A 28 0.51 -2.97 -9.18
CA HIS A 28 1.57 -2.80 -8.21
C HIS A 28 1.02 -2.13 -6.96
N ASP A 29 1.19 -2.80 -5.81
CA ASP A 29 0.83 -2.22 -4.51
C ASP A 29 1.70 -1.00 -4.24
N ALA A 30 1.07 0.15 -4.00
CA ALA A 30 1.75 1.41 -3.74
C ALA A 30 1.46 1.91 -2.31
N CYS A 31 1.65 1.05 -1.31
CA CYS A 31 1.48 1.46 0.09
C CYS A 31 2.78 2.05 0.70
N GLY A 32 2.64 2.90 1.73
CA GLY A 32 3.75 3.46 2.48
C GLY A 32 3.38 3.66 3.95
N VAL A 33 4.36 3.49 4.86
CA VAL A 33 4.19 3.70 6.30
C VAL A 33 5.40 4.42 6.87
N GLY A 34 5.19 5.28 7.86
CA GLY A 34 6.24 5.95 8.61
C GLY A 34 5.86 6.13 10.07
N PHE A 35 6.86 6.31 10.94
CA PHE A 35 6.66 6.51 12.37
C PHE A 35 7.53 7.64 12.89
N ILE A 36 7.06 8.30 13.96
CA ILE A 36 7.78 9.32 14.69
C ILE A 36 7.63 9.03 16.19
N VAL A 37 8.69 9.28 16.94
CA VAL A 37 8.70 9.16 18.40
C VAL A 37 9.44 10.33 19.04
N ASN A 38 8.97 10.76 20.21
CA ASN A 38 9.73 11.66 21.07
C ASN A 38 10.49 10.86 22.13
N LEU A 39 11.81 10.73 21.94
CA LEU A 39 12.69 10.01 22.86
C LEU A 39 12.76 10.60 24.28
N LYS A 40 12.36 11.86 24.46
CA LYS A 40 12.32 12.52 25.78
C LYS A 40 11.02 12.26 26.54
N ASN A 41 10.11 11.48 25.96
CA ASN A 41 8.79 11.17 26.54
C ASN A 41 7.99 12.41 26.97
N LYS A 42 8.09 13.50 26.19
CA LYS A 42 7.33 14.73 26.43
C LYS A 42 6.19 14.85 25.42
N PRO A 43 4.94 15.11 25.86
CA PRO A 43 3.85 15.37 24.93
C PRO A 43 4.16 16.62 24.11
N SER A 44 3.90 16.58 22.80
CA SER A 44 4.10 17.70 21.89
C SER A 44 3.21 17.59 20.66
N GLN A 45 2.49 18.66 20.31
CA GLN A 45 1.71 18.77 19.08
C GLN A 45 2.59 18.63 17.81
N ARG A 46 3.90 18.86 17.93
CA ARG A 46 4.86 18.69 16.83
C ARG A 46 4.93 17.25 16.31
N ILE A 47 4.65 16.24 17.15
CA ILE A 47 4.54 14.85 16.69
C ILE A 47 3.41 14.72 15.66
N VAL A 48 2.27 15.38 15.90
CA VAL A 48 1.12 15.34 14.98
C VAL A 48 1.44 16.05 13.67
N GLN A 49 2.03 17.25 13.75
CA GLN A 49 2.44 18.02 12.56
C GLN A 49 3.41 17.22 11.69
N ASN A 50 4.45 16.64 12.30
CA ASN A 50 5.41 15.82 11.56
C ASN A 50 4.75 14.56 10.98
N GLY A 51 3.76 13.97 11.66
CA GLY A 51 2.99 12.84 11.15
C GLY A 51 2.21 13.19 9.89
N LEU A 52 1.57 14.37 9.85
CA LEU A 52 0.91 14.88 8.64
C LEU A 52 1.92 15.07 7.51
N SER A 53 3.09 15.65 7.78
CA SER A 53 4.14 15.79 6.77
C SER A 53 4.66 14.45 6.24
N ILE A 54 4.67 13.38 7.04
CA ILE A 54 4.96 12.03 6.52
C ILE A 54 3.89 11.62 5.51
N LEU A 55 2.60 11.83 5.81
CA LEU A 55 1.51 11.45 4.90
C LEU A 55 1.56 12.23 3.59
N GLU A 56 1.79 13.54 3.64
CA GLU A 56 2.00 14.39 2.46
C GLU A 56 3.16 13.86 1.59
N ASN A 57 4.26 13.47 2.23
CA ASN A 57 5.40 12.90 1.52
C ASN A 57 5.14 11.49 0.95
N LEU A 58 4.12 10.78 1.41
CA LEU A 58 3.72 9.47 0.90
C LEU A 58 2.62 9.55 -0.16
N GLU A 59 2.10 10.74 -0.46
CA GLU A 59 1.01 10.94 -1.43
C GLU A 59 1.31 10.34 -2.81
N HIS A 60 2.56 10.43 -3.28
CA HIS A 60 2.99 9.87 -4.56
C HIS A 60 2.92 8.33 -4.64
N ARG A 61 2.60 7.67 -3.52
CA ARG A 61 2.34 6.23 -3.46
C ARG A 61 0.85 5.93 -3.54
N GLY A 62 -0.07 6.88 -3.36
CA GLY A 62 -1.49 6.63 -3.62
C GLY A 62 -1.75 6.39 -5.12
N ALA A 63 -2.33 5.23 -5.46
CA ALA A 63 -2.81 4.89 -6.81
C ALA A 63 -4.30 5.24 -6.97
#